data_AF-B8BA94-F1
#
_entry.id   AF-B8BA94-F1
#
_cell.length_a   1.000
_cell.length_b   1.000
_cell.length_c   1.000
_cell.angle_alpha   90.00
_cell.angle_beta   90.00
_cell.angle_gamma   90.00
#
_symmetry.space_group_name_H-M   'P 1'
#
loop_
_entity.id
_entity.type
_entity.pdbx_description
1 polymer ?
#
loop_
_entity_poly.entity_id
_entity_poly.type
_entity_poly.pdbx_seq_one_letter_code
_entity_poly.pdbx_strand_id
1 'polypeptide(L)'
;MAFVQELMDRDPLLVFGEGEHGVMDMFYAAARGGNAEVFKLLLDHAMSPRAVHAAAGGGSVEMLRELIECRSDVSEYLDFRGSTMLHAVAGRGQLEVIIW
;
A
#
# COMPACT_ATOMS: atom_id res chain seq x y z
N MET A 1 9.69 -13.33 13.96
CA MET A 1 9.87 -12.59 12.69
C MET A 1 9.91 -13.51 11.48
N ALA A 2 10.83 -14.48 11.39
CA ALA A 2 10.96 -15.38 10.21
C ALA A 2 9.65 -16.03 9.75
N PHE A 3 8.80 -16.49 10.69
CA PHE A 3 7.53 -17.12 10.35
C PHE A 3 6.50 -16.18 9.71
N VAL A 4 6.39 -14.93 10.19
CA VAL A 4 5.43 -13.95 9.63
C VAL A 4 5.89 -13.51 8.24
N GLN A 5 7.20 -13.33 8.07
CA GLN A 5 7.81 -13.05 6.76
C GLN A 5 7.51 -14.18 5.77
N GLU A 6 7.79 -15.43 6.15
CA GLU A 6 7.52 -16.60 5.31
C GLU A 6 6.04 -16.70 4.91
N LEU A 7 5.14 -16.42 5.85
CA LEU A 7 3.71 -16.45 5.60
C LEU A 7 3.29 -15.36 4.59
N MET A 8 3.81 -14.14 4.75
CA MET A 8 3.54 -13.04 3.82
C MET A 8 4.16 -13.25 2.44
N ASP A 9 5.36 -13.85 2.36
CA ASP A 9 6.00 -14.19 1.09
C ASP A 9 5.22 -15.27 0.34
N ARG A 10 4.58 -16.21 1.06
CA ARG A 10 3.73 -17.27 0.50
C ARG A 10 2.41 -16.73 0.00
N ASP A 11 1.77 -15.86 0.78
CA ASP A 11 0.48 -15.27 0.46
C ASP A 11 0.42 -13.81 0.94
N PRO A 12 0.79 -12.85 0.07
CA PRO A 12 0.72 -11.43 0.37
C PRO A 12 -0.69 -10.91 0.63
N LEU A 13 -1.74 -11.66 0.24
CA LEU A 13 -3.12 -11.24 0.42
C LEU A 13 -3.64 -11.48 1.84
N LEU A 14 -2.92 -12.24 2.67
CA LEU A 14 -3.24 -12.44 4.08
C LEU A 14 -3.33 -11.13 4.88
N VAL A 15 -2.67 -10.07 4.43
CA VAL A 15 -2.79 -8.74 5.04
C VAL A 15 -4.22 -8.20 4.92
N PHE A 16 -4.97 -8.63 3.89
CA PHE A 16 -6.35 -8.27 3.62
C PHE A 16 -7.32 -9.33 4.16
N GLY A 17 -7.15 -9.72 5.43
CA GLY A 17 -7.91 -10.80 6.07
C GLY A 17 -9.43 -10.67 5.93
N GLU A 18 -10.15 -11.77 6.13
CA GLU A 18 -11.62 -11.85 5.96
C GLU A 18 -12.42 -11.33 7.18
N GLY A 19 -11.78 -10.60 8.11
CA GLY A 19 -12.47 -10.00 9.26
C GLY A 19 -13.47 -8.92 8.84
N GLU A 20 -14.39 -8.54 9.74
CA GLU A 20 -15.39 -7.49 9.47
C GLU A 20 -14.75 -6.17 9.02
N HIS A 21 -13.49 -5.90 9.39
CA HIS A 21 -12.74 -4.71 8.98
C HIS A 21 -11.46 -5.02 8.18
N GLY A 22 -11.24 -6.28 7.79
CA GLY A 22 -10.12 -6.76 6.98
C GLY A 22 -8.73 -6.28 7.41
N VAL A 23 -8.05 -5.53 6.54
CA VAL A 23 -6.70 -4.97 6.76
C VAL A 23 -6.58 -4.21 8.09
N MET A 24 -7.65 -3.54 8.51
CA MET A 24 -7.67 -2.74 9.73
C MET A 24 -7.50 -3.60 10.99
N ASP A 25 -8.07 -4.82 11.01
CA ASP A 25 -7.95 -5.74 12.15
C ASP A 25 -6.52 -6.25 12.32
N MET A 26 -5.81 -6.47 11.20
CA MET A 26 -4.42 -6.92 11.20
C MET A 26 -3.47 -5.84 11.75
N PHE A 27 -3.67 -4.59 11.36
CA PHE A 27 -2.91 -3.46 11.92
C PHE A 27 -3.22 -3.22 13.40
N TYR A 28 -4.49 -3.32 13.79
CA TYR A 28 -4.89 -3.20 15.19
C TYR A 28 -4.25 -4.29 16.05
N ALA A 29 -4.26 -5.54 15.60
CA ALA A 29 -3.65 -6.66 16.30
C ALA A 29 -2.13 -6.49 16.45
N ALA A 30 -1.44 -6.06 15.39
CA ALA A 30 0.00 -5.82 15.43
C ALA A 30 0.37 -4.65 16.37
N ALA A 31 -0.40 -3.55 16.32
CA ALA A 31 -0.22 -2.40 17.21
C ALA A 31 -0.50 -2.75 18.68
N ARG A 32 -1.60 -3.45 18.96
CA ARG A 32 -1.97 -3.92 20.30
C ARG A 32 -0.95 -4.91 20.87
N GLY A 33 -0.35 -5.73 20.02
CA GLY A 33 0.73 -6.65 20.39
C GLY A 33 2.05 -5.95 20.71
N GLY A 34 2.17 -4.64 20.48
CA GLY A 34 3.37 -3.85 20.75
C GLY A 34 4.56 -4.18 19.85
N ASN A 35 4.35 -4.93 18.77
CA ASN A 35 5.42 -5.40 17.91
C ASN A 35 5.53 -4.52 16.66
N ALA A 36 6.35 -3.46 16.79
CA ALA A 36 6.58 -2.49 15.72
C ALA A 36 7.17 -3.09 14.44
N GLU A 37 7.95 -4.17 14.54
CA GLU A 37 8.52 -4.84 13.36
C GLU A 37 7.44 -5.57 12.55
N VAL A 38 6.53 -6.28 13.23
CA VAL A 38 5.38 -6.93 12.57
C VAL A 38 4.46 -5.88 11.95
N PHE A 39 4.22 -4.77 12.65
CA PHE A 39 3.43 -3.67 12.12
C PHE A 39 4.03 -3.10 10.82
N LYS A 40 5.35 -2.85 10.80
CA LYS A 40 6.05 -2.39 9.60
C LYS A 40 5.98 -3.41 8.46
N LEU A 41 6.20 -4.70 8.75
CA LEU A 41 6.16 -5.75 7.74
C LEU A 41 4.77 -5.87 7.08
N LEU A 42 3.70 -5.83 7.88
CA LEU A 42 2.33 -5.82 7.37
C LEU A 42 2.05 -4.55 6.56
N LEU A 43 2.53 -3.39 7.01
CA LEU A 43 2.37 -2.13 6.31
C LEU A 43 3.05 -2.21 4.94
N ASP A 44 4.28 -2.71 4.88
CA ASP A 44 5.03 -2.82 3.63
C ASP A 44 4.34 -3.74 2.61
N HIS A 45 3.71 -4.83 3.06
CA HIS A 45 2.95 -5.73 2.19
C HIS A 45 1.61 -5.12 1.73
N ALA A 46 0.88 -4.44 2.63
CA ALA A 46 -0.32 -3.70 2.26
C ALA A 46 0.01 -2.60 1.23
N MET A 47 1.17 -1.98 1.39
CA MET A 47 1.73 -0.93 0.54
C MET A 47 2.53 -1.50 -0.64
N SER A 48 2.02 -2.54 -1.29
CA SER A 48 2.63 -3.08 -2.52
C SER A 48 2.46 -2.12 -3.71
N PRO A 49 3.35 -2.15 -4.72
CA PRO A 49 3.19 -1.38 -5.95
C PRO A 49 1.80 -1.52 -6.58
N ARG A 50 1.24 -2.73 -6.52
CA ARG A 50 -0.09 -3.03 -7.06
C ARG A 50 -1.20 -2.32 -6.29
N ALA A 51 -1.11 -2.27 -4.95
CA ALA A 51 -2.07 -1.56 -4.11
C ALA A 51 -2.02 -0.05 -4.36
N VAL A 52 -0.82 0.53 -4.47
CA VAL A 52 -0.61 1.95 -4.77
C VAL A 52 -1.20 2.31 -6.15
N HIS A 53 -0.94 1.52 -7.18
CA HIS A 53 -1.51 1.75 -8.51
C HIS A 53 -3.03 1.59 -8.53
N ALA A 54 -3.59 0.68 -7.72
CA ALA A 54 -5.04 0.54 -7.57
C ALA A 54 -5.66 1.77 -6.88
N ALA A 55 -5.02 2.30 -5.82
CA ALA A 55 -5.45 3.54 -5.17
C ALA A 55 -5.37 4.75 -6.12
N ALA A 56 -4.28 4.84 -6.89
CA ALA A 56 -4.09 5.85 -7.94
C ALA A 56 -5.17 5.77 -9.02
N GLY A 57 -5.48 4.54 -9.47
CA GLY A 57 -6.55 4.29 -10.42
C GLY A 57 -7.96 4.47 -9.84
N GLY A 58 -8.12 4.48 -8.51
CA GLY A 58 -9.37 4.77 -7.81
C GLY A 58 -9.65 6.27 -7.65
N GLY A 59 -8.63 7.11 -7.87
CA GLY A 59 -8.77 8.55 -7.92
C GLY A 59 -8.73 9.27 -6.57
N SER A 60 -8.14 8.66 -5.54
CA SER A 60 -7.96 9.33 -4.25
C SER A 60 -6.61 10.04 -4.20
N VAL A 61 -6.56 11.26 -4.75
CA VAL A 61 -5.33 12.07 -4.83
C VAL A 61 -4.80 12.42 -3.45
N GLU A 62 -5.68 12.73 -2.50
CA GLU A 62 -5.32 13.00 -1.10
C GLU A 62 -4.66 11.79 -0.45
N MET A 63 -5.22 10.60 -0.65
CA MET A 63 -4.65 9.36 -0.10
C MET A 63 -3.28 9.06 -0.71
N LEU A 64 -3.09 9.34 -2.00
CA LEU A 64 -1.79 9.20 -2.66
C LEU A 64 -0.76 10.21 -2.15
N ARG A 65 -1.19 11.45 -1.87
CA ARG A 65 -0.32 12.48 -1.30
C ARG A 65 0.15 12.09 0.10
N GLU A 66 -0.77 11.67 0.96
CA GLU A 66 -0.44 11.16 2.30
C GLU A 66 0.50 9.95 2.21
N LEU A 67 0.30 9.07 1.23
CA LEU A 67 1.18 7.92 0.96
C LEU A 67 2.62 8.33 0.68
N ILE A 68 2.81 9.31 -0.21
CA ILE A 68 4.13 9.81 -0.60
C ILE A 68 4.80 10.56 0.56
N GLU A 69 4.02 11.32 1.34
CA GLU A 69 4.49 12.00 2.55
C GLU A 69 4.91 11.00 3.64
N CYS A 70 4.22 9.87 3.77
CA CYS A 70 4.59 8.79 4.70
C CYS A 70 5.78 7.96 4.20
N ARG A 71 5.91 7.76 2.88
CA ARG A 71 6.88 6.86 2.28
C ARG A 71 7.33 7.35 0.90
N SER A 72 8.55 7.87 0.82
CA SER A 72 9.13 8.43 -0.41
C SER A 72 9.41 7.40 -1.51
N ASP A 73 9.61 6.13 -1.15
CA ASP A 73 9.89 5.02 -2.06
C ASP A 73 8.69 4.61 -2.92
N VAL A 74 7.48 4.97 -2.49
CA VAL A 74 6.23 4.75 -3.23
C VAL A 74 6.26 5.42 -4.62
N SER A 75 7.00 6.54 -4.76
CA SER A 75 7.16 7.24 -6.04
C SER A 75 7.94 6.43 -7.09
N GLU A 76 8.78 5.50 -6.65
CA GLU A 76 9.60 4.64 -7.51
C GLU A 76 8.88 3.36 -7.94
N TYR A 77 7.69 3.12 -7.41
CA TYR A 77 6.91 1.94 -7.76
C TYR A 77 6.44 1.97 -9.21
N LEU A 78 6.73 0.88 -9.93
CA LEU A 78 6.33 0.67 -11.30
C LEU A 78 5.31 -0.46 -11.41
N ASP A 79 4.30 -0.28 -12.25
CA ASP A 79 3.39 -1.35 -12.66
C ASP A 79 4.08 -2.33 -13.64
N PHE A 80 3.34 -3.36 -14.05
CA PHE A 80 3.82 -4.37 -15.01
C PHE A 80 4.14 -3.80 -16.41
N ARG A 81 3.77 -2.55 -16.69
CA ARG A 81 4.08 -1.82 -17.94
C ARG A 81 5.19 -0.80 -17.75
N GLY A 82 5.85 -0.77 -16.58
CA GLY A 82 6.85 0.24 -16.26
C GLY A 82 6.28 1.63 -16.02
N SER A 83 4.98 1.73 -15.74
CA SER A 83 4.30 3.00 -15.47
C SER A 83 4.34 3.30 -13.98
N THR A 84 4.56 4.56 -13.60
CA THR A 84 4.44 5.01 -12.21
C THR A 84 2.97 5.24 -11.83
N MET A 85 2.70 5.38 -10.53
CA MET A 85 1.37 5.74 -10.03
C MET A 85 0.79 7.01 -10.69
N LEU A 86 1.64 7.98 -11.05
CA LEU A 86 1.23 9.22 -11.72
C LEU A 86 0.62 8.96 -13.10
N HIS A 87 1.09 7.94 -13.82
CA HIS A 87 0.47 7.53 -15.09
C HIS A 87 -0.95 7.00 -14.88
N ALA A 88 -1.19 6.26 -13.79
CA ALA A 88 -2.52 5.77 -13.44
C ALA A 88 -3.48 6.91 -13.07
N VAL A 89 -2.99 7.94 -12.38
CA VAL A 89 -3.75 9.16 -12.05
C VAL A 89 -4.06 9.98 -13.31
N ALA A 90 -3.05 10.20 -14.17
CA ALA A 90 -3.20 10.97 -15.41
C ALA A 90 -4.22 10.34 -16.37
N GLY A 91 -4.25 9.00 -16.46
CA GLY A 91 -5.21 8.27 -17.29
C GLY A 91 -6.67 8.42 -16.85
N ARG A 92 -6.93 8.89 -15.63
CA ARG A 92 -8.28 9.15 -15.09
C ARG A 92 -8.74 10.61 -15.27
N GLY A 93 -7.93 11.48 -15.86
CA GLY A 93 -8.26 12.89 -16.03
C GLY A 93 -8.15 13.71 -14.73
N GLN A 94 -7.46 13.18 -13.73
CA GLN A 94 -7.14 13.91 -12.49
C GLN A 94 -5.95 14.83 -12.73
N LEU A 95 -6.25 15.98 -13.34
CA LEU A 95 -5.27 16.98 -13.78
C LEU A 95 -4.53 17.68 -12.61
N GLU A 96 -4.98 17.53 -11.36
CA GLU A 96 -4.33 18.15 -10.19
C GLU A 96 -2.96 17.56 -9.84
N VAL A 97 -2.61 16.38 -10.39
CA VAL A 97 -1.34 15.70 -10.09
C VAL A 97 -0.23 16.04 -11.09
N ILE A 98 -0.55 16.71 -12.21
CA ILE A 98 0.45 17.15 -13.20
C ILE A 98 1.09 18.50 -12.80
N ILE A 99 0.65 19.11 -11.69
CA ILE A 99 1.24 20.34 -11.14
C ILE A 99 1.88 20.10 -9.77
N TRP A 100 2.83 19.17 -9.69
CA TRP A 100 3.77 19.09 -8.58
C TRP A 100 5.18 18.84 -9.12
#